data_AF-A0A8T3XGV5-F1
#
_entry.id   AF-A0A8T3XGV5-F1
#
_cell.length_a   1.000
_cell.length_b   1.000
_cell.length_c   1.000
_cell.angle_alpha   90.00
_cell.angle_beta   90.00
_cell.angle_gamma   90.00
#
_symmetry.space_group_name_H-M   'P 1'
#
loop_
_entity.id
_entity.type
_entity.pdbx_description
1 polymer ?
#
loop_
_entity_poly.entity_id
_entity_poly.type
_entity_poly.pdbx_seq_one_letter_code
_entity_poly.pdbx_strand_id
1 'polypeptide(L)' 'MKFEEDKSIGGVGEKIGFVFSYFIFTTILFFILKFTKKLPQAWTYLHIMAITLAIALAGILLKRLLK' A
#
# COMPACT_ATOMS: atom_id res chain seq x y z
N MET A 1 11.38 33.67 -4.31
CA MET A 1 12.10 32.38 -4.30
C MET A 1 11.46 31.48 -5.34
N LYS A 2 12.15 31.20 -6.45
CA LYS A 2 11.76 30.07 -7.31
C LYS A 2 12.22 28.83 -6.56
N PHE A 3 11.28 28.14 -5.91
CA PHE A 3 11.53 26.76 -5.49
C PHE A 3 11.66 25.97 -6.79
N GLU A 4 12.89 25.76 -7.24
CA GLU A 4 13.18 24.66 -8.17
C GLU A 4 12.79 23.40 -7.40
N GLU A 5 11.58 22.93 -7.69
CA GLU A 5 11.08 21.66 -7.22
C GLU A 5 12.02 20.60 -7.79
N ASP A 6 12.97 20.17 -6.96
CA ASP A 6 13.93 19.15 -7.32
C ASP A 6 13.13 17.85 -7.56
N LYS A 7 12.83 17.60 -8.84
CA LYS A 7 12.02 16.47 -9.31
C LYS A 7 12.56 15.13 -8.80
N SER A 8 13.85 15.06 -8.47
CA SER A 8 14.48 13.86 -7.89
C SER A 8 13.99 13.62 -6.46
N ILE A 9 13.96 14.66 -5.63
CA ILE A 9 13.46 14.59 -4.24
C ILE A 9 11.96 14.30 -4.24
N GLY A 10 11.20 14.91 -5.16
CA GLY A 10 9.77 14.67 -5.31
C GLY A 10 9.44 13.20 -5.60
N GLY A 11 10.15 12.58 -6.55
CA GLY A 11 9.91 11.17 -6.92
C GLY A 11 10.32 10.15 -5.85
N VAL A 12 11.34 10.45 -5.04
CA VAL A 12 11.72 9.61 -3.90
C VAL A 12 10.73 9.76 -2.75
N GLY A 13 10.31 11.00 -2.45
CA GLY A 13 9.30 11.28 -1.45
C GLY A 13 7.96 10.60 -1.75
N GLU A 14 7.52 10.61 -3.01
CA GLU A 14 6.31 9.92 -3.44
C GLU A 14 6.38 8.41 -3.19
N LYS A 15 7.49 7.76 -3.53
CA LYS A 15 7.69 6.32 -3.31
C LYS A 15 7.71 5.98 -1.82
N ILE A 16 8.43 6.76 -1.02
CA ILE A 16 8.50 6.55 0.44
C ILE A 16 7.12 6.77 1.06
N GLY A 17 6.42 7.83 0.67
CA GLY A 17 5.06 8.12 1.11
C GLY A 17 4.11 6.97 0.77
N PHE A 18 4.17 6.44 -0.46
CA PHE A 18 3.37 5.29 -0.87
C PHE A 18 3.66 4.06 -0.01
N VAL A 19 4.93 3.71 0.20
CA VAL A 19 5.32 2.55 1.04
C VAL A 19 4.85 2.74 2.48
N PHE A 20 5.01 3.94 3.04
CA PHE A 20 4.59 4.25 4.41
C PHE A 20 3.07 4.18 4.57
N SER A 21 2.32 4.83 3.67
CA SER A 21 0.86 4.76 3.64
C SER A 21 0.35 3.35 3.45
N TYR A 22 1.03 2.54 2.63
CA TYR A 22 0.73 1.14 2.45
C TYR A 22 0.85 0.35 3.78
N PHE A 23 1.96 0.51 4.51
CA PHE A 23 2.13 -0.14 5.81
C PHE A 23 1.08 0.27 6.85
N ILE A 24 0.75 1.56 6.92
CA ILE A 24 -0.31 2.04 7.81
C ILE A 24 -1.64 1.41 7.43
N PHE A 25 -1.99 1.42 6.14
CA PHE A 25 -3.23 0.86 5.64
C PHE A 25 -3.35 -0.63 5.96
N THR A 26 -2.33 -1.44 5.67
CA THR A 26 -2.35 -2.88 5.94
C THR A 26 -2.43 -3.17 7.43
N THR A 27 -1.80 -2.35 8.27
CA THR A 27 -1.87 -2.47 9.73
C THR A 27 -3.28 -2.20 10.23
N ILE A 28 -3.88 -1.08 9.85
CA ILE A 28 -5.25 -0.73 10.23
C ILE A 28 -6.22 -1.81 9.74
N LEU A 29 -6.10 -2.22 8.49
CA LEU A 29 -6.96 -3.25 7.90
C LEU A 29 -6.86 -4.57 8.65
N PHE A 30 -5.66 -5.02 9.00
CA PHE A 30 -5.47 -6.23 9.79
C PHE A 30 -6.16 -6.12 11.16
N PHE A 31 -6.02 -4.99 11.87
CA PHE A 31 -6.69 -4.79 13.15
C PHE A 31 -8.22 -4.79 13.03
N ILE A 32 -8.77 -4.12 12.01
CA ILE A 32 -10.22 -4.13 11.73
C ILE A 32 -10.71 -5.56 11.49
N LEU A 33 -10.02 -6.31 10.62
CA LEU A 33 -10.40 -7.67 10.28
C LEU A 33 -10.27 -8.64 11.47
N LYS A 34 -9.25 -8.44 12.31
CA LYS A 34 -9.04 -9.21 13.53
C LYS A 34 -10.12 -8.91 14.57
N PHE A 35 -10.45 -7.63 14.77
CA PHE A 35 -11.49 -7.19 15.71
C PHE A 35 -12.87 -7.71 15.31
N THR A 36 -13.18 -7.68 14.02
CA THR A 36 -14.47 -8.16 13.48
C THR A 36 -14.59 -9.68 13.41
N LYS A 37 -13.57 -10.44 13.86
CA LYS A 37 -13.49 -11.91 13.76
C LYS A 37 -13.74 -12.44 12.33
N LYS A 38 -13.49 -11.61 11.31
CA LYS A 38 -13.62 -11.97 9.89
C LYS A 38 -12.36 -12.61 9.32
N LEU A 39 -11.31 -12.73 10.13
CA LEU A 39 -10.09 -13.44 9.79
C LEU A 39 -10.13 -14.88 10.29
N PRO A 40 -9.82 -15.86 9.42
CA PRO A 40 -9.54 -17.22 9.88
C PRO A 40 -8.42 -17.21 10.92
N GLN A 41 -8.49 -18.08 11.91
CA GLN A 41 -7.54 -18.08 13.03
C GLN A 41 -6.08 -18.33 12.60
N ALA A 42 -5.87 -19.00 11.46
CA ALA A 42 -4.55 -19.24 10.87
C ALA A 42 -3.97 -18.02 10.13
N TRP A 43 -4.77 -16.99 9.85
CA TRP A 43 -4.34 -15.86 9.04
C TRP A 43 -3.61 -14.82 9.87
N THR A 44 -2.35 -14.63 9.54
CA THR A 44 -1.46 -13.64 10.15
C THR A 44 -1.46 -12.34 9.36
N TYR A 45 -0.86 -11.30 9.94
CA TYR A 45 -0.63 -10.01 9.28
C TYR A 45 0.01 -10.15 7.88
N LEU A 46 0.93 -11.12 7.72
CA LEU A 46 1.61 -11.37 6.45
C LEU A 46 0.65 -11.76 5.32
N HIS A 47 -0.44 -12.48 5.62
CA HIS A 47 -1.44 -12.86 4.63
C HIS A 47 -2.20 -11.64 4.12
N ILE A 48 -2.63 -10.76 5.03
CA ILE A 48 -3.32 -9.52 4.68
C ILE A 48 -2.41 -8.61 3.87
N MET A 49 -1.14 -8.49 4.29
CA MET A 49 -0.14 -7.74 3.55
C MET A 49 0.12 -8.32 2.16
N ALA A 50 0.20 -9.65 1.99
CA ALA A 50 0.40 -10.25 0.68
C ALA A 50 -0.79 -10.02 -0.26
N ILE A 51 -2.01 -10.16 0.24
CA ILE A 51 -3.25 -9.95 -0.56
C ILE A 51 -3.37 -8.49 -0.99
N THR A 52 -3.16 -7.55 -0.07
CA THR A 52 -3.21 -6.12 -0.38
C THR A 52 -2.11 -5.72 -1.37
N LEU A 53 -0.92 -6.31 -1.27
CA LEU A 53 0.14 -6.11 -2.26
C LEU A 53 -0.27 -6.62 -3.63
N ALA A 54 -0.85 -7.82 -3.71
CA ALA A 54 -1.32 -8.40 -4.96
C ALA A 54 -2.40 -7.52 -5.62
N ILE A 55 -3.33 -6.96 -4.83
CA ILE A 55 -4.35 -6.03 -5.33
C ILE A 55 -3.70 -4.73 -5.86
N ALA A 56 -2.75 -4.16 -5.12
CA ALA A 56 -2.04 -2.96 -5.54
C ALA A 56 -1.28 -3.19 -6.86
N LEU A 57 -0.56 -4.32 -6.98
CA LEU A 57 0.13 -4.72 -8.20
C LEU A 57 -0.83 -4.95 -9.36
N ALA A 58 -1.96 -5.61 -9.13
CA ALA A 58 -3.00 -5.80 -10.14
C ALA A 58 -3.55 -4.46 -10.65
N GLY A 59 -3.80 -3.50 -9.75
CA GLY A 59 -4.21 -2.14 -10.14
C GLY A 59 -3.18 -1.42 -10.99
N ILE A 60 -1.89 -1.56 -10.68
CA ILE A 60 -0.79 -1.01 -11.50
C ILE A 60 -0.74 -1.67 -12.88
N LEU A 61 -0.86 -3.01 -12.94
CA LEU A 61 -0.88 -3.76 -14.19
C LEU A 61 -2.07 -3.35 -15.06
N LEU A 62 -3.27 -3.26 -14.49
CA LEU A 62 -4.47 -2.81 -15.21
C LEU A 62 -4.30 -1.39 -15.75
N LYS A 63 -3.76 -0.46 -14.94
CA LYS A 63 -3.45 0.91 -15.37
C LYS A 63 -2.46 0.93 -16.53
N ARG A 64 -1.55 -0.04 -16.60
CA ARG A 64 -0.58 -0.19 -17.69
C ARG A 64 -1.16 -0.85 -18.94
N LEU A 65 -2.18 -1.70 -18.80
CA LEU A 65 -2.86 -2.37 -19.93
C LEU A 65 -3.91 -1.49 -20.60
N LEU A 66 -4.59 -0.63 -19.84
CA LEU A 66 -5.65 0.26 -20.32
C LEU A 66 -5.12 1.59 -20.89
N LYS A 67 -3.81 1.79 -20.89
CA LYS A 67 -3.14 3.02 -21.32
C LYS A 67 -2.11 2.69 -22.38
#